data_AF-A0A948S1S8-F1
#
_entry.id   AF-A0A948S1S8-F1
#
_cell.length_a   1.000
_cell.length_b   1.000
_cell.length_c   1.000
_cell.angle_alpha   90.00
_cell.angle_beta   90.00
_cell.angle_gamma   90.00
#
_symmetry.space_group_name_H-M   'P 1'
#
loop_
_entity.id
_entity.type
_entity.pdbx_description
1 polymer ?
#
loop_
_entity_poly.entity_id
_entity_poly.type
_entity_poly.pdbx_seq_one_letter_code
_entity_poly.pdbx_strand_id
1 'polypeptide(L)'
;MQTHPSKLFLIASFVLISYTAIAAEPVIVTVNGKPIKQSMLDFIIKDANEHGQKVDDNVKEVIISKLISSELLLQEATKAGIDKKPEYQMREELARRELLVSAYLQDYVKNHPVSESDTKAAYEKFK
;
A
#
# COMPACT_ATOMS: atom_id res chain seq x y z
N MET A 1 5.55 31.94 69.00
CA MET A 1 6.95 31.51 68.86
C MET A 1 6.94 30.00 68.78
N GLN A 2 7.42 29.28 67.77
CA GLN A 2 8.40 29.56 66.72
C GLN A 2 8.01 28.78 65.46
N THR A 3 8.43 29.34 64.33
CA THR A 3 8.23 28.92 62.95
C THR A 3 9.17 27.79 62.54
N HIS A 4 8.70 26.86 61.72
CA HIS A 4 9.57 26.12 60.78
C HIS A 4 9.00 26.20 59.35
N PRO A 5 9.71 26.83 58.40
CA PRO A 5 9.36 26.83 56.98
C PRO A 5 10.18 25.77 56.24
N SER A 6 9.60 25.10 55.24
CA SER A 6 10.24 24.46 54.05
C SER A 6 9.49 23.19 53.64
N LYS A 7 9.31 22.81 52.38
CA LYS A 7 9.65 23.36 51.06
C LYS A 7 8.69 22.65 50.10
N LEU A 8 7.96 23.43 49.31
CA LEU A 8 7.12 22.99 48.22
C LEU A 8 8.02 22.37 47.13
N PHE A 9 8.05 21.06 46.99
CA PHE A 9 8.68 20.40 45.83
C PHE A 9 7.60 20.10 44.80
N LEU A 10 7.43 21.05 43.88
CA LEU A 10 6.60 20.92 42.69
C LEU A 10 7.46 20.25 41.61
N ILE A 11 7.34 18.93 41.47
CA ILE A 11 7.97 18.19 40.36
C ILE A 11 7.05 18.35 39.15
N ALA A 12 7.35 19.35 38.31
CA ALA A 12 6.78 19.45 36.98
C ALA A 12 7.48 18.41 36.09
N SER A 13 6.90 17.20 36.02
CA SER A 13 7.30 16.21 35.02
C SER A 13 6.85 16.70 33.63
N PHE A 14 7.79 17.29 32.90
CA PHE A 14 7.60 17.63 31.49
C PHE A 14 7.73 16.32 30.68
N VAL A 15 6.59 15.67 30.43
CA VAL A 15 6.53 14.56 29.47
C VAL A 15 6.66 15.17 28.08
N LEU A 16 7.86 15.10 27.51
CA LEU A 16 8.09 15.31 26.08
C LEU A 16 7.43 14.14 25.33
N ILE A 17 6.17 14.31 24.94
CA ILE A 17 5.55 13.46 23.93
C ILE A 17 6.19 13.88 22.61
N SER A 18 7.24 13.17 22.21
CA SER A 18 7.78 13.27 20.85
C SER A 18 6.70 12.78 19.89
N TYR A 19 5.92 13.71 19.34
CA TYR A 19 5.11 13.45 18.14
C TYR A 19 6.10 13.23 17.01
N THR A 20 6.38 11.97 16.68
CA THR A 20 6.97 11.65 15.39
C THR A 20 5.96 12.12 14.35
N ALA A 21 6.26 13.22 13.67
CA ALA A 21 5.51 13.67 12.52
C ALA A 21 5.59 12.57 11.46
N ILE A 22 4.54 11.75 11.36
CA ILE A 22 4.35 10.87 10.22
C ILE A 22 4.16 11.82 9.04
N ALA A 23 5.16 11.89 8.15
CA ALA A 23 5.07 12.68 6.94
C ALA A 23 3.81 12.23 6.18
N ALA A 24 2.88 13.16 5.97
CA ALA A 24 1.67 12.88 5.22
C ALA A 24 2.05 12.44 3.80
N GLU A 25 1.47 11.34 3.34
CA GLU A 25 1.71 10.83 2.00
C GLU A 25 1.25 11.86 0.95
N PRO A 26 2.07 12.21 -0.05
CA PRO A 26 1.69 13.19 -1.06
C PRO A 26 0.40 12.81 -1.80
N VAL A 27 -0.50 13.76 -1.96
CA VAL A 27 -1.79 13.60 -2.66
C VAL A 27 -1.69 14.29 -4.01
N ILE A 28 -2.07 13.58 -5.08
CA ILE A 28 -2.09 14.13 -6.43
C ILE A 28 -3.35 14.97 -6.63
N VAL A 29 -4.49 14.42 -6.21
CA VAL A 29 -5.82 15.02 -6.40
C VAL A 29 -6.80 14.43 -5.38
N THR A 30 -7.85 15.17 -5.05
CA THR A 30 -8.96 14.68 -4.22
C THR A 30 -10.25 14.61 -5.02
N VAL A 31 -10.97 13.49 -4.90
CA VAL A 31 -12.27 13.27 -5.54
C VAL A 31 -13.34 13.17 -4.45
N ASN A 32 -14.20 14.18 -4.32
CA ASN A 32 -15.22 14.27 -3.26
C ASN A 32 -14.64 14.05 -1.84
N GLY A 33 -13.45 14.60 -1.57
CA GLY A 33 -12.75 14.46 -0.30
C GLY A 33 -11.94 13.17 -0.13
N LYS A 34 -12.01 12.22 -1.07
CA LYS A 34 -11.17 11.01 -1.07
C LYS A 34 -9.86 11.28 -1.83
N PRO A 35 -8.69 11.14 -1.18
CA PRO A 35 -7.40 11.43 -1.82
C PRO A 35 -6.96 10.30 -2.76
N ILE A 36 -6.48 10.68 -3.94
CA ILE A 36 -5.68 9.82 -4.82
C ILE A 36 -4.21 10.08 -4.51
N LYS A 37 -3.55 9.08 -3.93
CA LYS A 37 -2.19 9.17 -3.39
C LYS A 37 -1.13 9.03 -4.49
N GLN A 38 0.01 9.68 -4.28
CA GLN A 38 1.16 9.60 -5.17
C GLN A 38 1.68 8.16 -5.35
N SER A 39 1.66 7.35 -4.28
CA SER A 39 2.12 5.96 -4.34
C SER A 39 1.36 5.09 -5.34
N MET A 40 0.07 5.37 -5.57
CA MET A 40 -0.73 4.62 -6.54
C MET A 40 -0.25 4.89 -7.96
N LEU A 41 0.05 6.16 -8.26
CA LEU A 41 0.62 6.54 -9.56
C LEU A 41 2.01 5.94 -9.72
N ASP A 42 2.86 6.06 -8.70
CA ASP A 42 4.23 5.53 -8.73
C ASP A 42 4.24 4.00 -8.94
N PHE A 43 3.30 3.28 -8.31
CA PHE A 43 3.13 1.85 -8.49
C PHE A 43 2.78 1.50 -9.94
N ILE A 44 1.82 2.21 -10.55
CA ILE A 44 1.43 1.98 -11.96
C ILE A 44 2.58 2.31 -12.90
N ILE A 45 3.31 3.39 -12.66
CA ILE A 45 4.48 3.76 -13.47
C ILE A 45 5.58 2.69 -13.37
N LYS A 46 5.85 2.20 -12.15
CA LYS A 46 6.83 1.14 -11.93
C LYS A 46 6.45 -0.13 -12.68
N ASP A 47 5.20 -0.58 -12.56
CA ASP A 47 4.69 -1.78 -13.23
C ASP A 47 4.77 -1.64 -14.77
N ALA A 48 4.37 -0.49 -15.32
CA ALA A 48 4.47 -0.21 -16.76
C ALA A 48 5.92 -0.29 -17.26
N ASN A 49 6.86 0.31 -16.51
CA ASN A 49 8.28 0.28 -16.84
C ASN A 49 8.88 -1.14 -16.74
N GLU A 50 8.47 -1.94 -15.75
CA GLU A 50 8.87 -3.35 -15.61
C GLU A 50 8.41 -4.20 -16.82
N HIS A 51 7.31 -3.82 -17.46
CA HIS A 51 6.81 -4.43 -18.70
C HIS A 51 7.32 -3.73 -19.98
N GLY A 52 8.33 -2.85 -19.87
CA GLY A 52 8.97 -2.20 -21.01
C GLY A 52 8.19 -1.03 -21.64
N GLN A 53 7.11 -0.59 -21.00
CA GLN A 53 6.34 0.58 -21.45
C GLN A 53 6.98 1.86 -20.88
N LYS A 54 7.22 2.84 -21.75
CA LYS A 54 7.70 4.17 -21.31
C LYS A 54 6.52 5.03 -20.89
N VAL A 55 6.61 5.64 -19.71
CA VAL A 55 5.63 6.62 -19.22
C VAL A 55 6.21 8.02 -19.32
N ASP A 56 5.69 8.81 -20.27
CA ASP A 56 5.95 10.25 -20.36
C ASP A 56 4.86 11.06 -19.64
N ASP A 57 4.95 12.39 -19.69
CA ASP A 57 4.01 13.28 -19.01
C ASP A 57 2.57 13.13 -19.54
N ASN A 58 2.39 12.90 -20.84
CA ASN A 58 1.06 12.70 -21.42
C ASN A 58 0.44 11.38 -20.92
N VAL A 59 1.21 10.29 -20.90
CA VAL A 59 0.75 9.00 -20.36
C VAL A 59 0.45 9.12 -18.86
N LYS A 60 1.26 9.87 -18.11
CA LYS A 60 1.02 10.15 -16.69
C LYS A 60 -0.31 10.87 -16.47
N GLU A 61 -0.64 11.89 -17.26
CA GLU A 61 -1.93 12.58 -17.19
C GLU A 61 -3.11 11.63 -17.47
N VAL A 62 -2.97 10.74 -18.46
CA VAL A 62 -3.97 9.71 -18.76
C VAL A 62 -4.17 8.75 -17.58
N ILE A 63 -3.09 8.32 -16.92
CA ILE A 63 -3.19 7.47 -15.72
C ILE A 63 -3.95 8.19 -14.61
N ILE A 64 -3.63 9.46 -14.35
CA ILE A 64 -4.33 10.27 -13.34
C ILE A 64 -5.82 10.41 -13.67
N SER A 65 -6.16 10.71 -14.93
CA SER A 65 -7.56 10.81 -15.38
C SER A 65 -8.32 9.50 -15.20
N LYS A 66 -7.68 8.35 -15.48
CA LYS A 66 -8.26 7.03 -15.24
C LYS A 66 -8.48 6.77 -13.74
N LEU A 67 -7.53 7.15 -12.88
CA LEU A 67 -7.68 7.01 -11.43
C LEU A 67 -8.84 7.86 -10.89
N ILE A 68 -8.99 9.10 -11.36
CA ILE A 68 -10.12 9.98 -11.02
C ILE A 68 -11.44 9.34 -11.44
N SER A 69 -11.53 8.88 -12.69
CA SER A 69 -12.73 8.26 -13.24
C SER A 69 -13.09 6.98 -12.49
N SER A 70 -12.10 6.15 -12.16
CA SER A 70 -12.28 4.92 -11.38
C SER A 70 -12.75 5.22 -9.96
N GLU A 71 -12.24 6.27 -9.31
CA GLU A 71 -12.67 6.66 -7.97
C GLU A 71 -14.13 7.15 -7.97
N LEU A 72 -14.55 7.92 -8.97
CA LEU A 72 -15.95 8.32 -9.11
C LEU A 72 -16.87 7.09 -9.25
N LEU A 73 -16.51 6.15 -10.11
CA LEU A 73 -17.28 4.91 -10.29
C LEU A 73 -17.29 4.04 -9.03
N LEU A 74 -16.15 3.96 -8.32
CA LEU A 74 -16.04 3.24 -7.06
C LEU A 74 -17.00 3.85 -6.01
N GLN A 75 -17.05 5.17 -5.89
CA GLN A 75 -17.96 5.85 -4.98
C GLN A 75 -19.42 5.54 -5.30
N GLU A 76 -19.81 5.57 -6.58
CA GLU A 76 -21.18 5.21 -6.99
C GLU A 76 -21.49 3.73 -6.75
N ALA A 77 -20.55 2.81 -6.99
CA ALA A 77 -20.71 1.39 -6.69
C ALA A 77 -20.88 1.12 -5.18
N THR A 78 -20.11 1.82 -4.33
CA THR A 78 -20.25 1.74 -2.87
C THR A 78 -21.58 2.33 -2.40
N LYS A 79 -22.02 3.46 -2.96
CA LYS A 79 -23.35 4.03 -2.67
C LYS A 79 -24.47 3.06 -3.05
N ALA A 80 -24.32 2.36 -4.18
CA ALA A 80 -25.24 1.33 -4.63
C ALA A 80 -25.16 0.01 -3.82
N GLY A 81 -24.25 -0.09 -2.84
CA GLY A 81 -24.10 -1.24 -1.95
C GLY A 81 -23.59 -2.51 -2.65
N ILE A 82 -22.90 -2.37 -3.79
CA ILE A 82 -22.36 -3.51 -4.54
C ILE A 82 -21.32 -4.27 -3.68
N ASP A 83 -20.51 -3.53 -2.94
CA ASP A 83 -19.49 -4.00 -2.00
C ASP A 83 -20.07 -4.83 -0.84
N LYS A 84 -21.36 -4.67 -0.55
CA LYS A 84 -22.05 -5.37 0.54
C LYS A 84 -22.77 -6.63 0.08
N LYS A 85 -22.79 -6.92 -1.22
CA LYS A 85 -23.46 -8.12 -1.75
C LYS A 85 -22.65 -9.37 -1.36
N PRO A 86 -23.28 -10.44 -0.86
CA PRO A 86 -22.57 -11.66 -0.44
C PRO A 86 -21.68 -12.24 -1.55
N GLU A 87 -22.16 -12.25 -2.79
CA GLU A 87 -21.38 -12.74 -3.94
C GLU A 87 -20.14 -11.88 -4.22
N TYR A 88 -20.24 -10.56 -4.06
CA TYR A 88 -19.07 -9.67 -4.20
C TYR A 88 -18.03 -9.97 -3.12
N GLN A 89 -18.46 -10.05 -1.85
CA GLN A 89 -17.56 -10.31 -0.72
C GLN A 89 -16.86 -11.67 -0.84
N MET A 90 -17.56 -12.70 -1.32
CA MET A 90 -16.94 -14.01 -1.57
C MET A 90 -15.90 -13.95 -2.69
N ARG A 91 -16.19 -13.22 -3.79
CA ARG A 91 -15.20 -13.02 -4.86
C ARG A 91 -14.00 -12.20 -4.39
N GLU A 92 -14.23 -11.16 -3.59
CA GLU A 92 -13.17 -10.33 -3.02
C GLU A 92 -12.23 -11.15 -2.13
N GLU A 93 -12.77 -11.98 -1.24
CA GLU A 93 -11.97 -12.84 -0.36
C GLU A 93 -11.15 -13.87 -1.16
N LEU A 94 -11.74 -14.49 -2.19
CA LEU A 94 -11.01 -15.42 -3.06
C LEU A 94 -9.87 -14.72 -3.82
N ALA A 95 -10.15 -13.56 -4.40
CA ALA A 95 -9.14 -12.76 -5.13
C ALA A 95 -8.00 -12.30 -4.20
N ARG A 96 -8.33 -11.88 -2.97
CA ARG A 96 -7.33 -11.49 -1.97
C ARG A 96 -6.40 -12.65 -1.63
N ARG A 97 -6.93 -13.87 -1.45
CA ARG A 97 -6.13 -15.07 -1.17
C ARG A 97 -5.19 -15.40 -2.32
N GLU A 98 -5.72 -15.41 -3.54
CA GLU A 98 -4.95 -15.71 -4.74
C GLU A 98 -3.80 -14.71 -4.94
N LEU A 99 -4.08 -13.41 -4.77
CA LEU A 99 -3.09 -12.36 -4.86
C LEU A 99 -1.98 -12.52 -3.82
N LEU A 100 -2.33 -12.84 -2.57
CA LEU A 100 -1.36 -13.01 -1.49
C LEU A 100 -0.45 -14.22 -1.74
N VAL A 101 -1.02 -15.35 -2.16
CA VAL A 101 -0.24 -16.56 -2.49
C VAL A 101 0.71 -16.28 -3.65
N SER A 102 0.22 -15.63 -4.71
CA SER A 102 1.03 -15.28 -5.88
C SER A 102 2.18 -14.33 -5.52
N ALA A 103 1.91 -13.31 -4.71
CA ALA A 103 2.93 -12.37 -4.23
C ALA A 103 3.99 -13.07 -3.38
N TYR A 104 3.58 -13.98 -2.48
CA TYR A 104 4.50 -14.77 -1.66
C TYR A 104 5.41 -15.67 -2.51
N LEU A 105 4.85 -16.37 -3.50
CA LEU A 105 5.63 -17.23 -4.39
C LEU A 105 6.63 -16.42 -5.23
N GLN A 106 6.20 -15.27 -5.75
CA GLN A 106 7.08 -14.38 -6.52
C GLN A 106 8.26 -13.89 -5.67
N ASP A 107 8.00 -13.47 -4.43
CA ASP A 107 9.05 -13.05 -3.50
C ASP A 107 9.97 -14.22 -3.11
N TYR A 108 9.39 -15.39 -2.82
CA TYR A 108 10.15 -16.58 -2.46
C TYR A 108 11.12 -17.00 -3.58
N VAL A 109 10.67 -17.08 -4.83
CA VAL A 109 11.53 -17.45 -5.97
C VAL A 109 12.62 -16.41 -6.20
N LYS A 110 12.31 -15.12 -6.05
CA LYS A 110 13.29 -14.03 -6.17
C LYS A 110 14.39 -14.14 -5.11
N ASN A 111 14.02 -14.51 -3.89
CA ASN A 111 14.93 -14.61 -2.75
C ASN A 111 15.61 -15.99 -2.62
N HIS A 112 15.13 -17.00 -3.36
CA HIS A 112 15.68 -18.37 -3.39
C HIS A 112 15.91 -18.81 -4.84
N PRO A 113 16.93 -18.26 -5.52
CA PRO A 113 17.25 -18.65 -6.88
C PRO A 113 17.63 -20.14 -6.93
N VAL A 114 16.99 -20.89 -7.82
CA VAL A 114 17.31 -22.30 -8.06
C VAL A 114 18.72 -22.39 -8.67
N SER A 115 19.59 -23.22 -8.09
CA SER A 115 20.95 -23.37 -8.60
C SER A 115 20.95 -24.17 -9.91
N GLU A 116 21.93 -23.93 -10.80
CA GLU A 116 22.08 -24.72 -12.04
C GLU A 116 22.24 -26.23 -11.75
N SER A 117 22.78 -26.59 -10.58
CA SER A 117 22.87 -27.99 -10.14
C SER A 117 21.50 -28.61 -9.86
N ASP A 118 20.55 -27.85 -9.32
CA ASP A 118 19.20 -28.34 -9.01
C ASP A 118 18.38 -28.57 -10.29
N THR A 119 18.56 -27.71 -11.29
CA THR A 119 17.94 -27.88 -12.62
C THR A 119 18.50 -29.09 -13.36
N LYS A 120 19.83 -29.30 -13.32
CA LYS A 120 20.45 -30.48 -13.95
C LYS A 120 20.04 -31.78 -13.27
N ALA A 121 19.95 -31.79 -11.93
CA ALA A 121 19.48 -32.95 -11.17
C ALA A 121 18.00 -33.28 -11.42
N ALA A 122 17.14 -32.28 -11.61
CA ALA A 122 15.76 -32.49 -12.03
C ALA A 122 15.68 -33.08 -13.45
N TYR A 123 16.48 -32.57 -14.40
CA TYR A 123 16.50 -33.03 -15.78
C TYR A 123 16.95 -34.51 -15.91
N GLU A 124 18.03 -34.89 -15.23
CA GLU A 124 18.52 -36.29 -15.25
C GLU A 124 17.57 -37.27 -14.54
N LYS A 125 16.68 -36.80 -13.65
CA LYS A 125 15.67 -37.64 -13.00
C LYS A 125 14.46 -38.00 -13.89
N PHE A 126 14.25 -37.26 -14.98
CA PHE A 126 13.13 -37.45 -15.91
C PHE A 126 13.57 -37.97 -17.30
N LYS A 127 14.85 -38.36 -17.43
CA LYS A 127 15.38 -39.07 -18.60
C LYS A 127 15.41 -40.57 -18.33
#